data_AF-A0A3N5YYE6-F1
#
_entry.id   AF-A0A3N5YYE6-F1
#
_cell.length_a   1.000
_cell.length_b   1.000
_cell.length_c   1.000
_cell.angle_alpha   90.00
_cell.angle_beta   90.00
_cell.angle_gamma   90.00
#
_symmetry.space_group_name_H-M   'P 1'
#
loop_
_entity.id
_entity.type
_entity.pdbx_description
1 polymer ?
#
loop_
_entity_poly.entity_id
_entity_poly.type
_entity_poly.pdbx_seq_one_letter_code
_entity_poly.pdbx_strand_id
1 'polypeptide(L)'
;MNAFFKKNKRTLFYFFFIFFCMFCLPYSAISTEKPKEQKPEKEQLDGNPLVLPIQFFRQYLSGADGDRCPTYPSCSRYALDAIKKHGGITGWIMTCDRLMRCGRDEVSHSPSIHIQQRFFVYDPVENNDFWWE
;
A
#
# COMPACT_ATOMS: atom_id res chain seq x y z
N MET A 1 20.58 -62.26 -36.64
CA MET A 1 21.06 -61.32 -37.67
C MET A 1 20.93 -59.91 -37.07
N ASN A 2 21.86 -59.41 -36.25
CA ASN A 2 23.17 -58.85 -36.64
C ASN A 2 23.14 -58.20 -38.02
N ALA A 3 22.89 -56.90 -38.04
CA ALA A 3 23.85 -55.88 -38.48
C ALA A 3 23.13 -54.53 -38.59
N PHE A 4 23.93 -53.47 -38.73
CA PHE A 4 23.52 -52.19 -39.31
C PHE A 4 23.01 -51.11 -38.35
N PHE A 5 23.95 -50.43 -37.69
CA PHE A 5 24.16 -48.97 -37.79
C PHE A 5 25.08 -48.55 -36.63
N LYS A 6 26.39 -48.72 -36.79
CA LYS A 6 27.28 -47.65 -37.27
C LYS A 6 26.95 -46.30 -36.60
N LYS A 7 27.60 -46.10 -35.45
CA LYS A 7 28.14 -44.83 -34.91
C LYS A 7 27.68 -43.59 -35.67
N ASN A 8 26.73 -42.86 -35.11
CA ASN A 8 26.47 -41.49 -35.54
C ASN A 8 26.38 -40.59 -34.30
N LYS A 9 27.47 -39.88 -33.99
CA LYS A 9 27.52 -38.88 -32.91
C LYS A 9 26.44 -37.80 -33.07
N ARG A 10 25.89 -37.66 -34.29
CA ARG A 10 24.76 -36.80 -34.65
C ARG A 10 23.45 -37.29 -34.04
N THR A 11 23.20 -38.59 -33.95
CA THR A 11 21.96 -39.13 -33.37
C THR A 11 21.90 -38.94 -31.85
N LEU A 12 23.04 -39.05 -31.16
CA LEU A 12 23.16 -38.72 -29.73
C LEU A 12 23.02 -37.21 -29.47
N PHE A 13 23.55 -36.39 -30.40
CA PHE A 13 23.41 -34.93 -30.36
C PHE A 13 21.95 -34.49 -30.56
N TYR A 14 21.22 -35.09 -31.51
CA TYR A 14 19.79 -34.81 -31.70
C TYR A 14 18.94 -35.24 -30.50
N PHE A 15 19.31 -36.32 -29.80
CA PHE A 15 18.63 -36.75 -28.58
C PHE A 15 18.79 -35.73 -27.44
N PHE A 16 20.01 -35.17 -27.27
CA PHE A 16 20.27 -34.10 -26.30
C PHE A 16 19.63 -32.76 -26.70
N PHE A 17 19.60 -32.45 -28.00
CA PHE A 17 19.00 -31.23 -28.54
C PHE A 17 17.47 -31.21 -28.37
N ILE A 18 16.80 -32.35 -28.60
CA ILE A 18 15.36 -32.50 -28.38
C ILE A 18 14.99 -32.38 -26.90
N PHE A 19 15.81 -32.95 -26.00
CA PHE A 19 15.61 -32.85 -24.56
C PHE A 19 15.80 -31.41 -24.03
N PHE A 20 16.75 -30.66 -24.60
CA PHE A 20 16.97 -29.24 -24.30
C PHE A 20 15.85 -28.34 -24.84
N CYS A 21 15.31 -28.63 -26.03
CA CYS A 21 14.18 -27.88 -26.60
C CYS A 21 12.86 -28.10 -25.85
N MET A 22 12.61 -29.28 -25.27
CA MET A 22 11.37 -29.53 -24.53
C MET A 22 11.33 -28.80 -23.16
N PHE A 23 12.48 -28.46 -22.60
CA PHE A 23 12.63 -27.65 -21.40
C PHE A 23 12.62 -26.13 -21.67
N CYS A 24 12.58 -25.73 -22.95
CA CYS A 24 12.63 -24.34 -23.40
C CYS A 24 11.29 -23.81 -23.90
N LEU A 25 10.17 -24.53 -23.69
CA LEU A 25 8.88 -23.87 -23.72
C LEU A 25 8.84 -22.99 -22.47
N PRO A 26 8.90 -21.65 -22.62
CA PRO A 26 8.57 -20.81 -21.51
C PRO A 26 7.07 -21.06 -21.35
N TYR A 27 6.70 -21.87 -20.36
CA TYR A 27 5.51 -21.60 -19.59
C TYR A 27 5.75 -20.20 -19.02
N SER A 28 5.59 -19.21 -19.91
CA SER A 28 5.64 -17.80 -19.61
C SER A 28 4.52 -17.72 -18.64
N ALA A 29 4.92 -17.72 -17.37
CA ALA A 29 4.05 -17.58 -16.25
C ALA A 29 3.17 -16.40 -16.63
N ILE A 30 1.90 -16.68 -16.93
CA ILE A 30 0.84 -15.72 -16.69
C ILE A 30 0.83 -15.62 -15.17
N SER A 31 1.85 -14.91 -14.67
CA SER A 31 1.80 -14.20 -13.43
C SER A 31 0.66 -13.25 -13.68
N THR A 32 -0.51 -13.58 -13.14
CA THR A 32 -1.39 -12.53 -12.69
C THR A 32 -0.57 -11.76 -11.65
N GLU A 33 0.21 -10.78 -12.11
CA GLU A 33 0.53 -9.67 -11.25
C GLU A 33 -0.84 -9.09 -10.91
N LYS A 34 -1.40 -9.54 -9.78
CA LYS A 34 -2.45 -8.79 -9.10
C LYS A 34 -1.95 -7.34 -9.12
N PRO A 35 -2.77 -6.38 -9.58
CA PRO A 35 -2.42 -4.97 -9.49
C PRO A 35 -1.86 -4.74 -8.09
N LYS A 36 -0.63 -4.20 -7.99
CA LYS A 36 0.01 -3.90 -6.71
C LYS A 36 -0.98 -3.09 -5.89
N GLU A 37 -1.66 -3.75 -4.98
CA GLU A 37 -2.45 -3.12 -3.95
C GLU A 37 -1.42 -2.39 -3.10
N GLN A 38 -1.36 -1.08 -3.31
CA GLN A 38 -0.39 -0.19 -2.73
C GLN A 38 -0.66 -0.19 -1.23
N LYS A 39 -0.04 -1.15 -0.53
CA LYS A 39 -0.04 -1.23 0.92
C LYS A 39 0.55 0.09 1.40
N PRO A 40 -0.16 0.86 2.25
CA PRO A 40 0.31 2.16 2.66
C PRO A 40 1.73 2.04 3.19
N GLU A 41 2.56 2.92 2.68
CA GLU A 41 3.96 3.11 2.97
C GLU A 41 4.25 2.84 4.45
N LYS A 42 5.28 2.02 4.73
CA LYS A 42 5.67 1.69 6.10
C LYS A 42 5.99 2.98 6.84
N GLU A 43 5.05 3.38 7.67
CA GLU A 43 5.06 4.66 8.36
C GLU A 43 6.23 4.73 9.33
N GLN A 44 7.13 5.67 9.06
CA GLN A 44 8.37 5.86 9.79
C GLN A 44 8.06 6.17 11.26
N LEU A 45 8.60 5.33 12.15
CA LEU A 45 8.38 5.39 13.58
C LEU A 45 9.19 6.57 14.15
N ASP A 46 8.58 7.74 14.23
CA ASP A 46 9.24 8.94 14.74
C ASP A 46 9.36 8.86 16.27
N GLY A 47 10.58 8.97 16.80
CA GLY A 47 10.87 8.97 18.24
C GLY A 47 10.43 10.24 19.00
N ASN A 48 9.54 11.04 18.41
CA ASN A 48 9.03 12.25 19.06
C ASN A 48 8.03 11.86 20.17
N PRO A 49 8.23 12.27 21.43
CA PRO A 49 7.31 11.96 22.53
C PRO A 49 5.87 12.42 22.30
N LEU A 50 5.66 13.44 21.46
CA LEU A 50 4.33 13.95 21.12
C LEU A 50 3.55 13.02 20.19
N VAL A 51 4.28 12.19 19.44
CA VAL A 51 3.72 11.32 18.40
C VAL A 51 3.48 9.90 18.93
N LEU A 52 4.19 9.52 20.00
CA LEU A 52 4.11 8.23 20.69
C LEU A 52 2.67 7.78 21.02
N PRO A 53 1.76 8.63 21.55
CA PRO A 53 0.38 8.22 21.83
C PRO A 53 -0.38 7.79 20.58
N ILE A 54 -0.15 8.47 19.45
CA ILE A 54 -0.83 8.17 18.18
C ILE A 54 -0.29 6.86 17.59
N GLN A 55 1.02 6.64 17.67
CA GLN A 55 1.62 5.37 17.24
C GLN A 55 1.14 4.20 18.11
N PHE A 56 1.04 4.39 19.42
CA PHE A 56 0.48 3.40 20.35
C PHE A 56 -0.97 3.08 19.99
N PHE A 57 -1.80 4.10 19.77
CA PHE A 57 -3.17 3.90 19.30
C PHE A 57 -3.22 3.07 18.00
N ARG A 58 -2.37 3.39 17.02
CA ARG A 58 -2.33 2.65 15.75
C ARG A 58 -1.84 1.21 15.91
N GLN A 59 -0.88 0.94 16.79
CA GLN A 59 -0.33 -0.39 16.95
C GLN A 59 -1.26 -1.33 17.74
N TYR A 60 -1.94 -0.80 18.76
CA TYR A 60 -2.75 -1.61 19.68
C TYR A 60 -4.25 -1.56 19.39
N LEU A 61 -4.79 -0.41 18.93
CA LEU A 61 -6.21 -0.24 18.68
C LEU A 61 -6.59 -0.33 17.18
N SER A 62 -5.69 0.00 16.25
CA SER A 62 -6.02 -0.05 14.80
C SER A 62 -6.39 -1.45 14.32
N GLY A 63 -5.89 -2.50 14.97
CA GLY A 63 -6.28 -3.89 14.66
C GLY A 63 -7.76 -4.16 14.90
N ALA A 64 -8.39 -3.43 15.84
CA ALA A 64 -9.82 -3.52 16.13
C ALA A 64 -10.67 -2.58 15.25
N ASP A 65 -10.09 -1.45 14.83
CA ASP A 65 -10.81 -0.42 14.06
C ASP A 65 -10.78 -0.62 12.53
N GLY A 66 -9.77 -1.30 11.97
CA GLY A 66 -9.68 -1.59 10.53
C GLY A 66 -9.73 -0.35 9.61
N ASP A 67 -9.98 -0.57 8.32
CA ASP A 67 -10.11 0.49 7.29
C ASP A 67 -11.50 1.15 7.30
N ARG A 68 -11.93 1.64 8.48
CA ARG A 68 -13.24 2.29 8.64
C ARG A 68 -13.27 3.76 8.28
N CYS A 69 -12.12 4.44 8.31
CA CYS A 69 -12.04 5.86 8.03
C CYS A 69 -12.46 6.15 6.58
N PRO A 70 -13.49 6.99 6.34
CA PRO A 70 -13.92 7.32 4.98
C PRO A 70 -13.09 8.46 4.37
N THR A 71 -12.23 9.11 5.15
CA THR A 71 -11.37 10.21 4.70
C THR A 71 -9.96 9.71 4.38
N TYR A 72 -9.32 10.35 3.41
CA TYR A 72 -7.93 10.12 3.03
C TYR A 72 -7.14 11.44 3.10
N PRO A 73 -6.00 11.50 3.80
CA PRO A 73 -5.43 10.46 4.67
C PRO A 73 -6.34 10.12 5.87
N SER A 74 -6.12 8.96 6.49
CA SER A 74 -6.89 8.54 7.67
C SER A 74 -6.70 9.51 8.84
N CYS A 75 -7.66 9.60 9.77
CA CYS A 75 -7.58 10.54 10.91
C CYS A 75 -6.30 10.38 11.75
N SER A 76 -5.81 9.15 11.92
CA SER A 76 -4.56 8.90 12.65
C SER A 76 -3.33 9.33 11.85
N ARG A 77 -3.36 9.21 10.51
CA ARG A 77 -2.30 9.73 9.65
C ARG A 77 -2.32 11.26 9.62
N TYR A 78 -3.50 11.86 9.51
CA TYR A 78 -3.67 13.31 9.60
C TYR A 78 -3.12 13.86 10.93
N ALA A 79 -3.41 13.19 12.05
CA ALA A 79 -2.91 13.61 13.35
C ALA A 79 -1.37 13.62 13.41
N LEU A 80 -0.74 12.62 12.79
CA LEU A 80 0.72 12.56 12.66
C LEU A 80 1.24 13.69 11.79
N ASP A 81 0.67 13.88 10.61
CA ASP A 81 1.10 14.92 9.67
C ASP A 81 0.92 16.32 10.29
N ALA A 82 -0.19 16.57 11.01
CA ALA A 82 -0.46 17.83 11.69
C ALA A 82 0.54 18.10 12.83
N ILE A 83 0.85 17.11 13.66
CA ILE A 83 1.85 17.27 14.73
C ILE A 83 3.27 17.42 14.17
N LYS A 84 3.60 16.72 13.08
CA LYS A 84 4.90 16.87 12.41
C LYS A 84 5.09 18.24 11.79
N LYS A 85 4.03 18.79 11.16
CA LYS A 85 4.08 20.09 10.47
C LYS A 85 3.97 21.28 11.43
N HIS A 86 3.02 21.23 12.37
CA HIS A 86 2.64 22.38 13.21
C HIS A 86 3.03 22.25 14.69
N GLY A 87 3.64 21.13 15.08
CA GLY A 87 4.01 20.85 16.47
C GLY A 87 2.86 20.29 17.31
N GLY A 88 3.14 19.99 18.59
CA GLY A 88 2.22 19.23 19.44
C GLY A 88 0.89 19.93 19.73
N ILE A 89 0.92 21.22 20.08
CA ILE A 89 -0.30 21.95 20.50
C ILE A 89 -1.20 22.23 19.29
N THR A 90 -0.65 22.88 18.27
CA THR A 90 -1.40 23.21 17.05
C THR A 90 -1.86 21.96 16.32
N GLY A 91 -0.98 20.96 16.18
CA GLY A 91 -1.33 19.66 15.60
C GLY A 91 -2.42 18.94 16.40
N TRP A 92 -2.43 19.05 17.74
CA TRP A 92 -3.50 18.50 18.57
C TRP A 92 -4.84 19.22 18.35
N ILE A 93 -4.85 20.55 18.32
CA ILE A 93 -6.07 21.34 18.03
C ILE A 93 -6.63 20.98 16.65
N MET A 94 -5.78 20.92 15.61
CA MET A 94 -6.18 20.53 14.26
C MET A 94 -6.71 19.09 14.20
N THR A 95 -6.10 18.19 14.98
CA THR A 95 -6.57 16.79 15.08
C THR A 95 -7.95 16.72 15.74
N CYS A 96 -8.15 17.46 16.83
CA CYS A 96 -9.44 17.52 17.52
C CYS A 96 -10.52 18.12 16.62
N ASP A 97 -10.23 19.22 15.92
CA ASP A 97 -11.12 19.80 14.92
C ASP A 97 -11.55 18.76 13.89
N ARG A 98 -10.59 18.07 13.26
CA ARG A 98 -10.89 17.00 12.31
C ARG A 98 -11.76 15.91 12.91
N LEU A 99 -11.47 15.47 14.15
CA LEU A 99 -12.27 14.43 14.80
C LEU A 99 -13.72 14.86 15.07
N MET A 100 -13.96 16.15 15.33
CA MET A 100 -15.31 16.69 15.52
C MET A 100 -16.12 16.73 14.22
N ARG A 101 -15.48 16.99 13.08
CA ARG A 101 -16.13 16.99 11.75
C ARG A 101 -16.08 15.64 11.02
N CYS A 102 -15.21 14.74 11.46
CA CYS A 102 -15.06 13.36 10.98
C CYS A 102 -16.34 12.56 11.28
N GLY A 103 -17.33 12.65 10.39
CA GLY A 103 -18.60 11.95 10.47
C GLY A 103 -19.10 11.49 9.11
N ARG A 104 -20.26 10.84 9.09
CA ARG A 104 -20.93 10.46 7.84
C ARG A 104 -21.36 11.69 7.02
N ASP A 105 -21.61 12.81 7.69
CA ASP A 105 -22.07 14.05 7.06
C ASP A 105 -20.99 14.66 6.15
N GLU A 106 -19.72 14.63 6.58
CA GLU A 106 -18.58 15.08 5.77
C GLU A 106 -18.45 14.29 4.46
N VAL A 107 -18.77 12.99 4.50
CA VAL A 107 -18.77 12.11 3.31
C VAL A 107 -19.80 12.52 2.27
N SER A 108 -20.87 13.19 2.69
CA SER A 108 -21.92 13.65 1.78
C SER A 108 -21.56 14.97 1.09
N HIS A 109 -20.82 15.86 1.78
CA HIS A 109 -20.57 17.23 1.29
C HIS A 109 -19.22 17.42 0.61
N SER A 110 -18.23 16.63 0.98
CA SER A 110 -16.85 16.85 0.53
C SER A 110 -16.52 16.14 -0.79
N PRO A 111 -15.56 16.66 -1.58
CA PRO A 111 -15.13 16.01 -2.81
C PRO A 111 -14.55 14.62 -2.52
N SER A 112 -15.03 13.62 -3.27
CA SER A 112 -14.53 12.25 -3.15
C SER A 112 -13.47 11.95 -4.20
N ILE A 113 -12.41 11.27 -3.76
CA ILE A 113 -11.38 10.67 -4.61
C ILE A 113 -11.60 9.16 -4.65
N HIS A 114 -11.24 8.55 -5.76
CA HIS A 114 -11.38 7.11 -5.95
C HIS A 114 -10.01 6.43 -5.86
N ILE A 115 -9.78 5.68 -4.79
CA ILE A 115 -8.54 4.93 -4.55
C ILE A 115 -8.91 3.46 -4.34
N GLN A 116 -8.27 2.55 -5.08
CA GLN A 116 -8.40 1.09 -4.87
C GLN A 116 -9.86 0.59 -4.81
N GLN A 117 -10.71 1.04 -5.73
CA GLN A 117 -12.14 0.66 -5.81
C GLN A 117 -13.01 1.14 -4.63
N ARG A 118 -12.54 2.11 -3.84
CA ARG A 118 -13.32 2.76 -2.78
C ARG A 118 -13.27 4.29 -2.94
N PHE A 119 -14.39 4.93 -2.61
CA PHE A 119 -14.48 6.38 -2.54
C PHE A 119 -14.04 6.85 -1.15
N PHE A 120 -13.13 7.81 -1.13
CA PHE A 120 -12.67 8.49 0.06
C PHE A 120 -12.92 9.97 -0.06
N VAL A 121 -13.25 10.64 1.04
CA VAL A 121 -13.19 12.10 1.10
C VAL A 121 -11.73 12.53 1.15
N TYR A 122 -11.30 13.40 0.24
CA TYR A 122 -9.93 13.91 0.28
C TYR A 122 -9.82 15.15 1.14
N ASP A 123 -9.04 15.04 2.21
CA ASP A 123 -8.86 16.11 3.18
C ASP A 123 -7.49 16.00 3.83
N PRO A 124 -6.43 16.55 3.21
CA PRO A 124 -5.08 16.57 3.79
C PRO A 124 -4.91 17.71 4.81
N VAL A 125 -3.77 17.74 5.51
CA VAL A 125 -3.48 18.79 6.53
C VAL A 125 -3.44 20.17 5.89
N GLU A 126 -2.94 20.24 4.65
CA GLU A 126 -2.82 21.44 3.82
C GLU A 126 -4.15 22.15 3.55
N ASN A 127 -5.27 21.43 3.63
CA ASN A 127 -6.59 22.05 3.45
C ASN A 127 -7.04 22.83 4.69
N ASN A 128 -6.41 22.62 5.85
CA ASN A 128 -6.88 23.09 7.14
C ASN A 128 -5.88 23.99 7.87
N ASP A 129 -4.64 24.09 7.39
CA ASP A 129 -3.58 24.84 8.07
C ASP A 129 -3.36 26.27 7.61
N PHE A 130 -4.19 26.77 6.70
CA PHE A 130 -4.13 28.16 6.20
C PHE A 130 -4.23 29.25 7.27
N TRP A 131 -4.62 28.92 8.51
CA TRP A 131 -4.64 29.83 9.66
C TRP A 131 -3.32 29.88 10.44
N TRP A 132 -2.49 28.86 10.28
CA TRP A 132 -1.29 28.60 11.07
C TRP A 132 0.02 28.83 10.29
N GLU A 133 -0.10 29.24 9.02
CA GLU A 133 1.03 29.65 8.16
C GLU A 133 1.58 31.05 8.51
#